data_AF-A0A527CSW2-F1
#
_entry.id   AF-A0A527CSW2-F1
#
_cell.length_a   1.000
_cell.length_b   1.000
_cell.length_c   1.000
_cell.angle_alpha   90.00
_cell.angle_beta   90.00
_cell.angle_gamma   90.00
#
_symmetry.space_group_name_H-M   'P 1'
#
loop_
_entity.id
_entity.type
_entity.pdbx_description
1 polymer ?
#
loop_
_entity_poly.entity_id
_entity_poly.type
_entity_poly.pdbx_seq_one_letter_code
_entity_poly.pdbx_strand_id
1 'polypeptide(L)'
;VIEGAFSKAHAARVYGVSAKIVARWVERYKTKGRAGMVDRSSRPTVMPSLTEQAVAERIVALRRQRLTGKHIAHEVGVSPATV
;
A
#
# COMPACT_ATOMS: atom_id res chain seq x y z
N VAL A 1 1.71 -1.81 27.74
CA VAL A 1 1.91 -0.38 27.37
C VAL A 1 0.64 0.43 27.51
N ILE A 2 -0.47 0.06 26.86
CA ILE A 2 -1.75 0.78 27.00
C ILE A 2 -2.34 0.61 28.41
N GLU A 3 -2.43 -0.63 28.89
CA GLU A 3 -2.91 -0.97 30.25
C GLU A 3 -1.82 -0.87 31.33
N GLY A 4 -0.69 -0.20 31.05
CA GLY A 4 0.39 -0.02 32.02
C GLY A 4 1.33 -1.23 32.25
N ALA A 5 0.99 -2.44 31.78
CA ALA A 5 1.80 -3.66 32.03
C ALA A 5 3.23 -3.66 31.46
N PHE A 6 3.56 -2.76 30.53
CA PHE A 6 4.88 -2.68 29.92
C PHE A 6 5.26 -1.23 29.64
N SER A 7 6.54 -0.89 29.82
CA SER A 7 7.12 0.33 29.23
C SER A 7 7.27 0.18 27.71
N LYS A 8 7.40 1.30 26.99
CA LYS A 8 7.63 1.28 25.53
C LYS A 8 8.94 0.55 25.17
N ALA A 9 9.99 0.72 25.97
CA ALA A 9 11.28 0.06 25.79
C ALA A 9 11.19 -1.46 26.04
N HIS A 10 10.42 -1.89 27.04
CA HIS A 10 10.20 -3.30 27.29
C HIS A 10 9.44 -3.96 26.13
N ALA A 11 8.34 -3.36 25.70
CA ALA A 11 7.57 -3.87 24.56
C ALA A 11 8.40 -3.91 23.26
N ALA A 12 9.23 -2.89 23.02
CA ALA A 12 10.12 -2.84 21.86
C ALA A 12 11.05 -4.06 21.80
N ARG A 13 11.64 -4.44 22.93
CA ARG A 13 12.49 -5.63 23.06
C ARG A 13 11.71 -6.92 22.79
N VAL A 14 10.52 -7.07 23.38
CA VAL A 14 9.68 -8.28 23.22
C VAL A 14 9.28 -8.50 21.77
N TYR A 15 8.92 -7.43 21.05
CA TYR A 15 8.42 -7.52 19.68
C TYR A 15 9.48 -7.26 18.61
N GLY A 16 10.76 -7.15 18.98
CA GLY A 16 11.87 -6.99 18.01
C GLY A 16 11.81 -5.69 17.19
N VAL A 17 11.26 -4.62 17.75
CA VAL A 17 11.13 -3.31 17.08
C VAL A 17 11.76 -2.21 17.90
N SER A 18 11.93 -1.01 17.32
CA SER A 18 12.38 0.15 18.10
C SER A 18 11.27 0.73 18.97
N ALA A 19 11.64 1.40 20.06
CA ALA A 19 10.69 2.11 20.93
C ALA A 19 9.87 3.19 20.18
N LYS A 20 10.43 3.75 19.10
CA LYS A 20 9.73 4.68 18.19
C LYS A 20 8.57 4.00 17.45
N ILE A 21 8.74 2.75 17.02
CA ILE A 21 7.66 1.97 16.39
C ILE A 21 6.56 1.67 17.40
N VAL A 22 6.91 1.23 18.61
CA VAL A 22 5.94 1.02 19.69
C VAL A 22 5.18 2.30 20.01
N ALA A 23 5.86 3.45 20.07
CA ALA A 23 5.19 4.74 20.29
C ALA A 23 4.17 5.06 19.19
N ARG A 24 4.50 4.81 17.91
CA ARG A 24 3.57 4.98 16.79
C ARG A 24 2.37 4.03 16.88
N TRP A 25 2.57 2.78 17.28
CA TRP A 25 1.49 1.82 17.47
C TRP A 25 0.56 2.25 18.60
N VAL A 26 1.13 2.68 19.73
CA VAL A 26 0.36 3.21 20.87
C VAL A 26 -0.49 4.41 20.47
N GLU A 27 0.09 5.37 19.76
CA GLU A 27 -0.63 6.56 19.31
C GLU A 27 -1.75 6.20 18.33
N ARG A 28 -1.48 5.29 17.39
CA ARG A 28 -2.50 4.77 16.47
C ARG A 28 -3.65 4.08 17.21
N TYR A 29 -3.34 3.28 18.21
CA TYR A 29 -4.35 2.60 19.01
C TYR A 29 -5.18 3.59 19.85
N LYS A 30 -4.55 4.61 20.45
CA LYS A 30 -5.27 5.64 21.21
C LYS A 30 -6.22 6.45 20.33
N THR A 31 -5.81 6.77 19.11
CA THR A 31 -6.60 7.60 18.19
C THR A 31 -7.71 6.83 17.46
N LYS A 32 -7.48 5.55 17.14
CA LYS A 32 -8.34 4.77 16.23
C LYS A 32 -8.85 3.46 16.83
N GLY A 33 -8.48 3.15 18.07
CA GLY A 33 -8.80 1.90 18.74
C GLY A 33 -8.30 0.67 17.97
N ARG A 34 -8.98 -0.45 18.20
CA ARG A 34 -8.70 -1.72 17.53
C ARG A 34 -8.87 -1.64 16.01
N ALA A 35 -9.85 -0.89 15.53
CA ALA A 35 -10.06 -0.64 14.09
C ALA A 35 -8.86 0.08 13.43
N GLY A 36 -8.06 0.79 14.22
CA GLY A 36 -6.82 1.42 13.77
C GLY A 36 -5.71 0.44 13.39
N MET A 37 -5.72 -0.76 13.96
CA MET A 37 -4.63 -1.73 13.89
C MET A 37 -4.77 -2.78 12.80
N VAL A 38 -5.89 -2.76 12.06
CA VAL A 38 -6.02 -3.59 10.85
C VAL A 38 -5.00 -3.16 9.79
N ASP A 39 -4.56 -4.12 8.97
CA ASP A 39 -3.66 -3.81 7.86
C ASP A 39 -4.32 -2.83 6.89
N ARG A 40 -3.61 -1.74 6.64
CA ARG A 40 -4.03 -0.70 5.70
C ARG A 40 -3.19 -0.83 4.46
N SER A 41 -3.83 -0.59 3.32
CA SER A 41 -3.08 -0.39 2.09
C SER A 41 -2.10 0.76 2.30
N SER A 42 -0.84 0.55 1.92
CA SER A 42 0.14 1.63 1.81
C SER A 42 -0.09 2.51 0.58
N ARG A 43 -1.09 2.18 -0.25
CA ARG A 43 -1.47 2.95 -1.42
C ARG A 43 -2.03 4.32 -1.00
N PRO A 44 -1.64 5.40 -1.68
CA PRO A 44 -2.28 6.70 -1.48
C PRO A 44 -3.79 6.63 -1.73
N THR A 45 -4.56 7.46 -1.03
CA THR A 45 -6.02 7.54 -1.20
C THR A 45 -6.40 8.04 -2.60
N VAL A 46 -5.59 8.93 -3.17
CA VAL A 46 -5.82 9.53 -4.49
C VAL A 46 -4.56 9.36 -5.33
N MET A 47 -4.74 8.87 -6.56
CA MET A 47 -3.69 8.65 -7.54
C MET A 47 -4.08 9.36 -8.85
N PRO A 48 -3.74 10.66 -9.02
CA PRO A 48 -4.19 11.43 -10.19
C PRO A 48 -3.67 10.89 -11.52
N SER A 49 -2.52 10.20 -11.51
CA SER A 49 -1.92 9.56 -12.68
C SER A 49 -2.30 8.08 -12.82
N LEU A 50 -3.33 7.62 -12.10
CA LEU A 50 -3.83 6.26 -12.24
C LEU A 50 -4.40 6.07 -13.65
N THR A 51 -3.87 5.09 -14.38
CA THR A 51 -4.43 4.69 -15.67
C THR A 51 -5.91 4.36 -15.52
N GLU A 52 -6.75 4.94 -16.37
CA GLU A 52 -8.18 4.67 -16.37
C GLU A 52 -8.45 3.17 -16.48
N GLN A 53 -9.45 2.69 -15.73
CA GLN A 53 -9.72 1.27 -15.59
C GLN A 53 -9.96 0.58 -16.95
N ALA A 54 -10.70 1.24 -17.86
CA ALA A 54 -10.96 0.73 -19.20
C ALA A 54 -9.66 0.56 -20.04
N VAL A 55 -8.74 1.52 -19.92
CA VAL A 55 -7.42 1.48 -20.57
C VAL A 55 -6.58 0.33 -20.00
N ALA A 56 -6.57 0.18 -18.67
CA ALA A 56 -5.87 -0.92 -18.00
C ALA A 56 -6.40 -2.30 -18.41
N GLU A 57 -7.73 -2.46 -18.51
CA GLU A 57 -8.37 -3.70 -18.95
C GLU A 57 -8.03 -4.03 -20.41
N ARG A 58 -8.00 -3.02 -21.29
CA ARG A 58 -7.56 -3.19 -22.68
C ARG A 58 -6.11 -3.65 -22.75
N ILE A 59 -5.21 -3.05 -21.97
CA ILE A 59 -3.79 -3.46 -21.87
C ILE A 59 -3.68 -4.93 -21.44
N VAL A 60 -4.41 -5.35 -20.39
CA VAL A 60 -4.40 -6.73 -19.89
C VAL A 60 -4.91 -7.72 -20.93
N ALA A 61 -5.99 -7.38 -21.65
CA ALA A 61 -6.54 -8.21 -22.71
C ALA A 61 -5.52 -8.44 -23.84
N LEU A 62 -4.83 -7.39 -24.28
CA LEU A 62 -3.80 -7.48 -25.32
C LEU A 62 -2.54 -8.22 -24.85
N ARG A 63 -2.14 -8.07 -23.57
CA ARG A 63 -1.06 -8.87 -22.96
C ARG A 63 -1.39 -10.36 -22.98
N ARG A 64 -2.64 -10.74 -22.73
CA ARG A 64 -3.09 -12.14 -22.80
C ARG A 64 -3.02 -12.72 -24.22
N GLN A 65 -3.11 -11.87 -25.25
CA GLN A 65 -2.88 -12.24 -26.66
C GLN A 65 -1.39 -12.31 -27.03
N ARG A 66 -0.47 -12.15 -26.06
CA ARG A 66 0.99 -12.20 -26.23
C ARG A 66 1.57 -11.08 -27.12
N LEU A 67 0.87 -9.95 -27.26
CA LEU A 67 1.43 -8.77 -27.91
C LEU A 67 2.56 -8.15 -27.09
N THR A 68 3.53 -7.56 -27.78
CA THR A 68 4.66 -6.87 -27.13
C THR A 68 4.19 -5.57 -26.47
N GLY A 69 4.87 -5.13 -25.41
CA GLY A 69 4.51 -3.88 -24.73
C GLY A 69 4.50 -2.65 -25.66
N LYS A 70 5.42 -2.59 -26.63
CA LYS A 70 5.46 -1.51 -27.63
C LYS A 70 4.22 -1.51 -28.54
N HIS A 71 3.77 -2.67 -29.01
CA HIS A 71 2.56 -2.77 -29.83
C HIS A 71 1.32 -2.37 -29.05
N ILE A 72 1.20 -2.83 -27.80
CA ILE A 72 0.07 -2.49 -26.94
C ILE A 72 0.03 -0.99 -26.65
N ALA A 73 1.18 -0.37 -26.37
CA ALA A 73 1.27 1.07 -26.11
C ALA A 73 0.78 1.90 -27.31
N HIS A 74 1.18 1.51 -28.52
CA HIS A 74 0.72 2.12 -29.75
C HIS A 74 -0.80 1.92 -29.98
N GLU A 75 -1.29 0.70 -29.81
CA GLU A 75 -2.70 0.34 -29.99
C GLU A 75 -3.62 1.08 -29.01
N VAL A 76 -3.18 1.26 -27.76
CA VAL A 76 -3.98 1.85 -26.67
C VAL A 76 -3.78 3.36 -26.56
N GLY A 77 -2.71 3.92 -27.13
CA GLY A 77 -2.41 5.35 -27.07
C GLY A 77 -1.80 5.81 -25.75
N VAL A 78 -1.04 4.95 -25.08
CA VAL A 78 -0.33 5.27 -23.81
C VAL A 78 1.18 5.21 -23.98
N SER A 79 1.92 5.78 -23.03
CA SER A 79 3.38 5.61 -22.99
C SER A 79 3.76 4.13 -22.87
N PRO A 80 4.82 3.64 -23.54
CA PRO A 80 5.32 2.28 -23.34
C PRO A 80 5.67 1.95 -21.88
N ALA A 81 5.97 2.96 -21.04
CA ALA A 81 6.22 2.75 -19.61
C ALA A 81 4.94 2.45 -18.80
N THR A 82 3.76 2.71 -19.37
CA THR A 82 2.45 2.45 -18.75
C THR A 82 1.99 0.99 -18.96
N VAL A 83 2.59 0.24 -19.89
CA VAL A 83 2.18 -1.10 -20.38
C VAL A 83 3.02 -2.24 -19.82
#